data_AF-A0A0G0LMI6-F1
#
_entry.id   AF-A0A0G0LMI6-F1
#
_cell.length_a   1.000
_cell.length_b   1.000
_cell.length_c   1.000
_cell.angle_alpha   90.00
_cell.angle_beta   90.00
_cell.angle_gamma   90.00
#
_symmetry.space_group_name_H-M   'P 1'
#
loop_
_entity.id
_entity.type
_entity.pdbx_description
1 polymer ?
#
loop_
_entity_poly.entity_id
_entity_poly.type
_entity_poly.pdbx_seq_one_letter_code
_entity_poly.pdbx_strand_id
1 'polypeptide(L)'
;MRYFLPIYPFFAILSADFSVTFLFPKFRNFLLLSTIYYLLIILWPLSFLSIYSRPHSRVSASEWIYQNIPQGKTLSCDSWDDCLPLSLAEGKTANQYNILSLEPFVPDDPQKIDKYKSQLDQIDYLIFSSNRAWGSLPQWPEKFPYMIKFYEDLFAGKSNFQKVAEITSYPKLKIGNWEFEICDDVAEEAFTVYDHPKVLIYKKIQ
;
A
#
# COMPACT_ATOMS: atom_id res chain seq x y z
N MET A 1 -6.62 -14.44 0.75
CA MET A 1 -6.52 -14.78 2.20
C MET A 1 -7.79 -15.36 2.84
N ARG A 2 -8.97 -14.73 2.73
CA ARG A 2 -10.20 -15.17 3.43
C ARG A 2 -10.55 -16.65 3.30
N TYR A 3 -10.42 -17.23 2.10
CA TYR A 3 -10.78 -18.63 1.84
C TYR A 3 -9.76 -19.65 2.39
N PHE A 4 -8.54 -19.20 2.74
CA PHE A 4 -7.51 -20.06 3.33
C PHE A 4 -7.55 -20.09 4.86
N LEU A 5 -8.38 -19.25 5.50
CA LEU A 5 -8.47 -19.19 6.95
C LEU A 5 -8.75 -20.56 7.61
N PRO A 6 -9.66 -21.41 7.09
CA PRO A 6 -9.93 -22.70 7.71
C PRO A 6 -8.77 -23.70 7.65
N ILE A 7 -7.83 -23.56 6.70
CA ILE A 7 -6.74 -24.52 6.50
C ILE A 7 -5.47 -24.17 7.29
N TYR A 8 -5.33 -22.92 7.77
CA TYR A 8 -4.13 -22.50 8.51
C TYR A 8 -3.82 -23.32 9.78
N PRO A 9 -4.79 -23.66 10.65
CA PRO A 9 -4.49 -24.49 11.83
C PRO A 9 -3.92 -25.86 11.45
N PHE A 10 -4.43 -26.47 10.38
CA PHE A 10 -3.95 -27.76 9.90
C PHE A 10 -2.52 -27.65 9.35
N PHE A 11 -2.22 -26.62 8.56
CA PHE A 11 -0.85 -26.40 8.10
C PHE A 11 0.12 -26.08 9.22
N ALA A 12 -0.29 -25.36 10.26
CA ALA A 12 0.55 -25.10 11.43
C ALA A 12 0.89 -26.42 12.16
N ILE A 13 -0.10 -27.28 12.40
CA ILE A 13 0.11 -28.58 13.06
C ILE A 13 0.99 -29.49 12.20
N LEU A 14 0.70 -29.62 10.90
CA LEU A 14 1.48 -30.45 9.99
C LEU A 14 2.93 -29.97 9.86
N SER A 15 3.15 -28.65 9.79
CA SER A 15 4.49 -28.08 9.73
C SER A 15 5.27 -28.32 11.01
N ALA A 16 4.62 -28.17 12.17
CA ALA A 16 5.22 -28.46 13.46
C ALA A 16 5.61 -29.94 13.59
N ASP A 17 4.67 -30.84 13.32
CA ASP A 17 4.88 -32.30 13.38
C ASP A 17 6.00 -32.74 12.44
N PHE A 18 5.96 -32.33 11.17
CA PHE A 18 7.00 -32.64 10.19
C PHE A 18 8.37 -32.14 10.63
N SER A 19 8.45 -30.91 11.16
CA SER A 19 9.72 -30.33 11.56
C SER A 19 10.35 -31.09 12.74
N VAL A 20 9.56 -31.47 13.74
CA VAL A 20 10.02 -32.13 14.96
C VAL A 20 10.31 -33.62 14.74
N THR A 21 9.47 -34.31 13.97
CA THR A 21 9.60 -35.77 13.78
C THR A 21 10.56 -36.15 12.66
N PHE A 22 10.61 -35.37 11.57
CA PHE A 22 11.32 -35.77 10.35
C PHE A 22 12.49 -34.86 9.97
N LEU A 23 12.37 -33.54 10.16
CA LEU A 23 13.40 -32.60 9.71
C LEU A 23 14.58 -32.51 10.68
N PHE A 24 14.33 -32.05 11.91
CA PHE A 24 15.38 -31.72 12.87
C PHE A 24 16.16 -32.91 13.42
N PRO A 25 15.55 -34.08 13.74
CA PRO A 25 16.27 -35.21 14.31
C PRO A 25 17.43 -35.76 13.45
N LYS A 26 17.48 -35.42 12.15
CA LYS A 26 18.57 -35.79 11.25
C LYS A 26 19.88 -35.06 11.54
N PHE A 27 19.83 -33.98 12.32
CA PHE A 27 20.99 -33.15 12.63
C PHE A 27 21.49 -33.40 14.05
N ARG A 28 22.81 -33.44 14.22
CA ARG A 28 23.45 -33.62 15.54
C ARG A 28 23.05 -32.57 16.57
N ASN A 29 22.84 -31.32 16.15
CA ASN A 29 22.50 -30.19 17.01
C ASN A 29 21.02 -29.77 16.88
N PHE A 30 20.11 -30.74 16.74
CA PHE A 30 18.72 -30.50 16.38
C PHE A 30 17.98 -29.52 17.30
N LEU A 31 18.24 -29.53 18.61
CA LEU A 31 17.62 -28.59 19.56
C LEU A 31 17.93 -27.14 19.19
N LEU A 32 19.22 -26.80 19.05
CA LEU A 32 19.65 -25.45 18.68
C LEU A 32 19.06 -25.04 17.33
N LEU A 33 19.10 -25.92 16.33
CA LEU A 33 18.57 -25.64 14.99
C LEU A 33 17.06 -25.41 15.02
N SER A 34 16.31 -26.23 15.77
CA SER A 34 14.86 -26.07 15.93
C SER A 34 14.52 -24.76 16.63
N THR A 35 15.26 -24.37 17.68
CA THR A 35 15.07 -23.10 18.38
C THR A 35 15.30 -21.93 17.46
N ILE A 36 16.41 -21.91 16.71
CA ILE A 36 16.71 -20.84 15.75
C ILE A 36 15.61 -20.77 14.68
N TYR A 37 15.17 -21.90 14.14
CA TYR A 37 14.10 -21.95 13.15
C TYR A 37 12.79 -21.33 13.65
N TYR A 38 12.31 -21.72 14.83
CA TYR A 38 11.08 -21.16 15.38
C TYR A 38 11.23 -19.68 15.76
N LEU A 39 12.42 -19.27 16.24
CA LEU A 39 12.72 -17.86 16.48
C LEU A 39 12.71 -17.04 15.19
N LEU A 40 13.20 -17.58 14.07
CA LEU A 40 13.15 -16.91 12.78
C LEU A 40 11.72 -16.83 12.23
N ILE A 41 10.94 -17.90 12.38
CA ILE A 41 9.53 -17.94 11.94
C ILE A 41 8.70 -16.90 12.66
N ILE A 42 8.90 -16.72 13.97
CA ILE A 42 8.06 -15.79 14.74
C ILE A 42 8.36 -14.31 14.43
N LEU A 43 9.52 -14.00 13.82
CA LEU A 43 9.87 -12.63 13.43
C LEU A 43 8.82 -12.02 12.50
N TRP A 44 8.39 -12.76 11.48
CA TRP A 44 7.43 -12.26 10.50
C TRP A 44 6.06 -11.95 11.11
N PRO A 45 5.36 -12.90 11.79
CA PRO A 45 4.08 -12.62 12.44
C PRO A 45 4.15 -11.47 13.45
N LEU A 46 5.22 -11.38 14.25
CA LEU A 46 5.37 -10.28 15.20
C LEU A 46 5.55 -8.93 14.49
N SER A 47 6.36 -8.91 13.44
CA SER A 47 6.53 -7.70 12.62
C SER A 47 5.22 -7.31 11.92
N PHE A 48 4.44 -8.28 11.45
CA PHE A 48 3.16 -8.04 10.78
C PHE A 48 2.11 -7.53 11.76
N LEU A 49 2.00 -8.12 12.96
CA LEU A 49 1.06 -7.65 13.97
C LEU A 49 1.30 -6.19 14.40
N SER A 50 2.52 -5.69 14.26
CA SER A 50 2.82 -4.29 14.56
C SER A 50 2.02 -3.30 13.70
N ILE A 51 1.59 -3.67 12.48
CA ILE A 51 0.81 -2.79 11.61
C ILE A 51 -0.51 -2.39 12.27
N TYR A 52 -1.15 -3.32 12.99
CA TYR A 52 -2.44 -3.12 13.65
C TYR A 52 -2.34 -2.32 14.96
N SER A 53 -1.12 -2.04 15.43
CA SER A 53 -0.89 -1.16 16.58
C SER A 53 -0.77 0.32 16.21
N ARG A 54 -0.78 0.63 14.91
CA ARG A 54 -0.66 1.98 14.36
C ARG A 54 -1.95 2.38 13.63
N PRO A 55 -2.23 3.68 13.47
CA PRO A 55 -3.31 4.11 12.59
C PRO A 55 -3.09 3.58 11.17
N HIS A 56 -4.19 3.25 10.49
CA HIS A 56 -4.15 2.81 9.11
C HIS A 56 -3.54 3.91 8.21
N SER A 57 -2.73 3.55 7.20
CA SER A 57 -1.99 4.52 6.35
C SER A 57 -2.89 5.61 5.77
N ARG A 58 -4.12 5.26 5.37
CA ARG A 58 -5.12 6.22 4.87
C ARG A 58 -5.60 7.22 5.91
N VAL A 59 -5.69 6.83 7.19
CA VAL A 59 -6.01 7.74 8.29
C VAL A 59 -4.84 8.70 8.50
N SER A 60 -3.61 8.19 8.62
CA SER A 60 -2.41 9.03 8.76
C SER A 60 -2.21 9.97 7.57
N ALA A 61 -2.49 9.51 6.34
CA ALA A 61 -2.45 10.35 5.16
C ALA A 61 -3.54 11.43 5.19
N SER A 62 -4.74 11.12 5.68
CA SER A 62 -5.82 12.10 5.85
C SER A 62 -5.42 13.16 6.87
N GLU A 63 -4.84 12.78 8.00
CA GLU A 63 -4.29 13.72 8.98
C GLU A 63 -3.23 14.62 8.37
N TRP A 64 -2.31 14.04 7.58
CA TRP A 64 -1.31 14.81 6.86
C TRP A 64 -1.94 15.80 5.87
N ILE A 65 -2.96 15.39 5.11
CA ILE A 65 -3.70 16.26 4.18
C ILE A 65 -4.30 17.45 4.92
N TYR A 66 -5.03 17.21 6.02
CA TYR A 66 -5.65 18.30 6.80
C TYR A 66 -4.62 19.28 7.40
N GLN A 67 -3.39 18.82 7.66
CA GLN A 67 -2.32 19.66 8.21
C GLN A 67 -1.55 20.45 7.14
N ASN A 68 -1.42 19.90 5.93
CA ASN A 68 -0.46 20.41 4.93
C ASN A 68 -1.12 20.95 3.66
N ILE A 69 -2.35 20.55 3.36
CA ILE A 69 -3.06 20.99 2.15
C ILE A 69 -4.13 22.01 2.53
N PRO A 70 -4.06 23.26 2.02
CA PRO A 70 -5.09 24.27 2.25
C PRO A 70 -6.48 23.80 1.79
N GLN A 71 -7.50 24.22 2.51
CA GLN A 71 -8.90 23.96 2.14
C GLN A 71 -9.25 24.58 0.78
N GLY A 72 -10.24 24.01 0.09
CA GLY A 72 -10.70 24.43 -1.24
C GLY A 72 -9.85 23.91 -2.40
N LYS A 73 -8.74 23.20 -2.12
CA LYS A 73 -7.89 22.58 -3.14
C LYS A 73 -8.55 21.37 -3.78
N THR A 74 -8.22 21.14 -5.04
CA THR A 74 -8.72 20.00 -5.81
C THR A 74 -7.78 18.80 -5.68
N LEU A 75 -8.30 17.69 -5.17
CA LEU A 75 -7.56 16.44 -4.93
C LEU A 75 -8.07 15.36 -5.88
N SER A 76 -7.17 14.56 -6.45
CA SER A 76 -7.59 13.38 -7.22
C SER A 76 -8.08 12.26 -6.30
N CYS A 77 -9.01 11.47 -6.83
CA CYS A 77 -9.34 10.14 -6.31
C CYS A 77 -9.44 9.18 -7.48
N ASP A 78 -8.67 8.09 -7.46
CA ASP A 78 -8.82 7.05 -8.48
C ASP A 78 -10.11 6.27 -8.25
N SER A 79 -10.88 6.08 -9.32
CA SER A 79 -12.06 5.21 -9.30
C SER A 79 -11.63 3.80 -8.91
N TRP A 80 -12.48 3.11 -8.15
CA TRP A 80 -12.12 1.82 -7.56
C TRP A 80 -10.98 1.87 -6.54
N ASP A 81 -10.59 3.01 -5.97
CA ASP A 81 -9.77 3.07 -4.76
C ASP A 81 -10.47 3.93 -3.69
N ASP A 82 -9.88 4.02 -2.50
CA ASP A 82 -10.43 4.81 -1.40
C ASP A 82 -10.02 6.28 -1.53
N CYS A 83 -10.99 7.18 -1.66
CA CYS A 83 -10.74 8.61 -1.76
C CYS A 83 -10.20 9.19 -0.44
N LEU A 84 -9.22 10.08 -0.55
CA LEU A 84 -8.64 10.81 0.59
C LEU A 84 -8.85 12.33 0.43
N PRO A 85 -8.99 13.07 1.54
CA PRO A 85 -8.92 12.61 2.91
C PRO A 85 -10.22 11.95 3.39
N LEU A 86 -10.09 11.02 4.32
CA LEU A 86 -11.21 10.49 5.10
C LEU A 86 -11.76 11.58 6.02
N SER A 87 -13.06 11.58 6.30
CA SER A 87 -13.61 12.44 7.36
C SER A 87 -13.19 11.90 8.72
N LEU A 88 -12.56 12.74 9.53
CA LEU A 88 -12.06 12.42 10.87
C LEU A 88 -12.82 13.24 11.93
N ALA A 89 -12.52 13.01 13.21
CA ALA A 89 -13.08 13.78 14.31
C ALA A 89 -12.65 15.28 14.25
N GLU A 90 -13.22 16.10 15.13
CA GLU A 90 -12.82 17.51 15.34
C GLU A 90 -13.05 18.43 14.13
N GLY A 91 -14.10 18.18 13.35
CA GLY A 91 -14.48 19.03 12.22
C GLY A 91 -13.61 18.87 10.97
N LYS A 92 -12.74 17.84 10.93
CA LYS A 92 -11.98 17.44 9.74
C LYS A 92 -12.87 16.68 8.78
N THR A 93 -13.53 17.40 7.88
CA THR A 93 -14.47 16.83 6.90
C THR A 93 -13.88 16.81 5.51
N ALA A 94 -14.12 15.74 4.76
CA ALA A 94 -13.64 15.60 3.38
C ALA A 94 -14.18 16.71 2.46
N ASN A 95 -15.36 17.26 2.78
CA ASN A 95 -16.02 18.34 2.03
C ASN A 95 -15.25 19.68 2.04
N GLN A 96 -14.15 19.78 2.80
CA GLN A 96 -13.24 20.92 2.73
C GLN A 96 -12.42 20.95 1.43
N TYR A 97 -12.45 19.88 0.64
CA TYR A 97 -11.70 19.72 -0.59
C TYR A 97 -12.62 19.39 -1.77
N ASN A 98 -12.21 19.79 -2.96
CA ASN A 98 -12.88 19.38 -4.19
C ASN A 98 -12.29 18.04 -4.64
N ILE A 99 -13.07 16.96 -4.59
CA ILE A 99 -12.58 15.65 -5.03
C ILE A 99 -12.90 15.44 -6.50
N LEU A 100 -11.86 15.26 -7.31
CA LEU A 100 -11.99 14.94 -8.73
C LEU A 100 -11.71 13.45 -8.94
N SER A 101 -12.71 12.71 -9.40
CA SER A 101 -12.58 11.29 -9.70
C SER A 101 -11.86 11.07 -11.03
N LEU A 102 -10.78 10.29 -10.99
CA LEU A 102 -10.02 9.83 -12.15
C LEU A 102 -10.40 8.39 -12.49
N GLU A 103 -10.28 7.98 -13.74
CA GLU A 103 -10.69 6.64 -14.19
C GLU A 103 -9.50 5.85 -14.79
N PRO A 104 -8.52 5.42 -13.97
CA PRO A 104 -7.34 4.74 -14.48
C PRO A 104 -7.66 3.35 -15.07
N PHE A 105 -8.73 2.70 -14.60
CA PHE A 105 -9.13 1.34 -15.01
C PHE A 105 -9.94 1.26 -16.31
N VAL A 106 -10.34 2.40 -16.89
CA VAL A 106 -10.95 2.42 -18.22
C VAL A 106 -9.84 2.20 -19.26
N PRO A 107 -10.00 1.26 -20.21
CA PRO A 107 -9.03 1.02 -21.27
C PRO A 107 -8.60 2.31 -21.98
N ASP A 108 -7.34 2.38 -22.38
CA ASP A 108 -6.81 3.56 -23.04
C ASP A 108 -7.34 3.69 -24.47
N ASP A 109 -8.12 4.73 -24.68
CA ASP A 109 -8.51 5.25 -25.98
C ASP A 109 -8.23 6.76 -26.03
N PRO A 110 -8.22 7.40 -27.22
CA PRO A 110 -7.94 8.83 -27.34
C PRO A 110 -8.87 9.72 -26.49
N GLN A 111 -10.16 9.37 -26.40
CA GLN A 111 -11.14 10.15 -25.63
C GLN A 111 -10.85 10.10 -24.14
N LYS A 112 -10.56 8.91 -23.60
CA LYS A 112 -10.17 8.70 -22.20
C LYS A 112 -8.85 9.40 -21.89
N ILE A 113 -7.87 9.34 -22.78
CA ILE A 113 -6.57 10.00 -22.60
C ILE A 113 -6.76 11.52 -22.51
N ASP A 114 -7.53 12.11 -23.44
CA ASP A 114 -7.77 13.55 -23.45
C ASP A 114 -8.56 14.01 -22.22
N LYS A 115 -9.58 13.24 -21.81
CA LYS A 115 -10.29 13.45 -20.55
C LYS A 115 -9.34 13.40 -19.35
N TYR A 116 -8.50 12.37 -19.26
CA TYR A 116 -7.58 12.18 -18.14
C TYR A 116 -6.59 13.34 -18.03
N LYS A 117 -6.00 13.78 -19.16
CA LYS A 117 -5.12 14.97 -19.21
C LYS A 117 -5.85 16.23 -18.75
N SER A 118 -7.04 16.48 -19.27
CA SER A 118 -7.88 17.62 -18.87
C SER A 118 -8.22 17.61 -17.37
N GLN A 119 -8.41 16.43 -16.79
CA GLN A 119 -8.62 16.27 -15.35
C GLN A 119 -7.34 16.53 -14.55
N LEU A 120 -6.18 16.01 -15.00
CA LEU A 120 -4.88 16.31 -14.39
C LEU A 120 -4.56 17.82 -14.40
N ASP A 121 -5.10 18.56 -15.38
CA ASP A 121 -4.95 20.01 -15.42
C ASP A 121 -5.72 20.73 -14.31
N GLN A 122 -6.81 20.14 -13.82
CA GLN A 122 -7.71 20.71 -12.81
C GLN A 122 -7.32 20.36 -11.36
N ILE A 123 -6.49 19.33 -11.14
CA ILE A 123 -6.09 18.92 -9.79
C ILE A 123 -4.90 19.74 -9.29
N ASP A 124 -4.93 20.09 -8.01
CA ASP A 124 -3.79 20.68 -7.30
C ASP A 124 -2.87 19.58 -6.72
N TYR A 125 -3.48 18.48 -6.28
CA TYR A 125 -2.78 17.33 -5.70
C TYR A 125 -3.25 16.03 -6.33
N LEU A 126 -2.28 15.23 -6.77
CA LEU A 126 -2.48 13.86 -7.25
C LEU A 126 -2.22 12.92 -6.07
N ILE A 127 -3.28 12.29 -5.60
CA ILE A 127 -3.28 11.39 -4.45
C ILE A 127 -3.56 9.97 -4.93
N PHE A 128 -2.72 9.08 -4.44
CA PHE A 128 -2.83 7.65 -4.60
C PHE A 128 -2.96 7.00 -3.24
N SER A 129 -4.10 6.38 -2.95
CA SER A 129 -4.36 5.78 -1.63
C SER A 129 -3.91 4.33 -1.49
N SER A 130 -3.50 3.69 -2.58
CA SER A 130 -2.85 2.37 -2.62
C SER A 130 -2.17 2.12 -3.96
N ASN A 131 -1.42 1.01 -4.09
CA ASN A 131 -0.81 0.60 -5.35
C ASN A 131 -1.77 -0.05 -6.37
N ARG A 132 -3.09 -0.04 -6.13
CA ARG A 132 -4.05 -0.78 -6.96
C ARG A 132 -3.92 -0.48 -8.46
N ALA A 133 -3.83 0.80 -8.84
CA ALA A 133 -3.74 1.17 -10.25
C ALA A 133 -2.37 0.86 -10.87
N TRP A 134 -1.28 1.46 -10.37
CA TRP A 134 0.04 1.25 -10.98
C TRP A 134 0.61 -0.15 -10.76
N GLY A 135 0.12 -0.91 -9.78
CA GLY A 135 0.53 -2.29 -9.53
C GLY A 135 -0.18 -3.31 -10.43
N SER A 136 -1.43 -3.06 -10.84
CA SER A 136 -2.23 -4.02 -11.62
C SER A 136 -2.26 -3.74 -13.12
N LEU A 137 -2.30 -2.47 -13.53
CA LEU A 137 -2.43 -2.08 -14.94
C LEU A 137 -1.26 -2.57 -15.83
N PRO A 138 0.01 -2.61 -15.37
CA PRO A 138 1.12 -3.15 -16.17
C PRO A 138 0.94 -4.61 -16.61
N GLN A 139 0.05 -5.38 -15.98
CA GLN A 139 -0.25 -6.76 -16.39
C GLN A 139 -1.01 -6.84 -17.73
N TRP A 140 -1.54 -5.71 -18.22
CA TRP A 140 -2.35 -5.64 -19.45
C TRP A 140 -1.87 -4.48 -20.36
N PRO A 141 -0.62 -4.53 -20.85
CA PRO A 141 0.00 -3.39 -21.53
C PRO A 141 -0.68 -2.99 -22.83
N GLU A 142 -1.34 -3.93 -23.51
CA GLU A 142 -2.12 -3.65 -24.72
C GLU A 142 -3.37 -2.79 -24.44
N LYS A 143 -3.93 -2.88 -23.23
CA LYS A 143 -5.13 -2.12 -22.83
C LYS A 143 -4.80 -0.79 -22.17
N PHE A 144 -3.63 -0.68 -21.53
CA PHE A 144 -3.26 0.48 -20.72
C PHE A 144 -1.89 1.11 -21.07
N PRO A 145 -1.52 1.24 -22.37
CA PRO A 145 -0.20 1.74 -22.75
C PRO A 145 0.07 3.18 -22.26
N TYR A 146 -0.95 4.05 -22.24
CA TYR A 146 -0.81 5.42 -21.78
C TYR A 146 -0.69 5.48 -20.26
N MET A 147 -1.52 4.74 -19.52
CA MET A 147 -1.45 4.74 -18.05
C MET A 147 -0.11 4.22 -17.53
N ILE A 148 0.42 3.14 -18.13
CA ILE A 148 1.74 2.62 -17.78
C ILE A 148 2.80 3.70 -17.96
N LYS A 149 2.80 4.35 -19.13
CA LYS A 149 3.74 5.42 -19.43
C LYS A 149 3.60 6.61 -18.47
N PHE A 150 2.37 6.99 -18.13
CA PHE A 150 2.08 8.04 -17.17
C PHE A 150 2.70 7.73 -15.79
N TYR A 151 2.53 6.52 -15.26
CA TYR A 151 3.13 6.14 -13.97
C TYR A 151 4.65 6.08 -14.03
N GLU A 152 5.23 5.55 -15.11
CA GLU A 152 6.68 5.56 -15.32
C GLU A 152 7.25 6.99 -15.28
N ASP A 153 6.62 7.91 -16.02
CA ASP A 153 7.07 9.29 -16.09
C ASP A 153 6.84 10.04 -14.76
N LEU A 154 5.72 9.77 -14.06
CA LEU A 154 5.45 10.28 -12.73
C LEU A 154 6.52 9.86 -11.72
N PHE A 155 6.82 8.56 -11.64
CA PHE A 155 7.80 8.03 -10.68
C PHE A 155 9.23 8.39 -11.04
N ALA A 156 9.52 8.60 -12.33
CA ALA A 156 10.79 9.14 -12.81
C ALA A 156 10.94 10.66 -12.60
N GLY A 157 9.92 11.36 -12.07
CA GLY A 157 9.94 12.80 -11.85
C GLY A 157 9.90 13.63 -13.14
N LYS A 158 9.37 13.07 -14.23
CA LYS A 158 9.24 13.71 -15.54
C LYS A 158 7.87 14.37 -15.76
N SER A 159 6.96 14.26 -14.79
CA SER A 159 5.62 14.87 -14.84
C SER A 159 5.60 16.25 -14.17
N ASN A 160 4.48 16.95 -14.29
CA ASN A 160 4.23 18.24 -13.62
C ASN A 160 3.83 18.09 -12.13
N PHE A 161 4.14 16.93 -11.54
CA PHE A 161 3.78 16.57 -10.17
C PHE A 161 5.02 16.17 -9.39
N GLN A 162 5.22 16.78 -8.23
CA GLN A 162 6.32 16.48 -7.31
C GLN A 162 5.79 15.73 -6.10
N LYS A 163 6.44 14.61 -5.73
CA LYS A 163 6.09 13.86 -4.51
C LYS A 163 6.35 14.73 -3.28
N VAL A 164 5.33 14.95 -2.47
CA VAL A 164 5.40 15.75 -1.23
C VAL A 164 5.16 14.93 0.03
N ALA A 165 4.52 13.76 -0.09
CA ALA A 165 4.42 12.81 1.01
C ALA A 165 4.38 11.36 0.50
N GLU A 166 4.93 10.46 1.32
CA GLU A 166 4.80 9.01 1.23
C GLU A 166 4.49 8.50 2.63
N ILE A 167 3.32 7.86 2.78
CA ILE A 167 2.85 7.34 4.05
C ILE A 167 2.71 5.83 3.92
N THR A 168 3.41 5.10 4.78
CA THR A 168 3.45 3.64 4.81
C THR A 168 3.26 3.14 6.24
N SER A 169 2.85 1.87 6.38
CA SER A 169 2.75 1.17 7.66
C SER A 169 3.33 -0.24 7.51
N TYR A 170 4.58 -0.33 7.05
CA TYR A 170 5.23 -1.61 6.80
C TYR A 170 5.41 -2.46 8.07
N PRO A 171 5.41 -3.80 7.97
CA PRO A 171 5.74 -4.70 9.06
C PRO A 171 7.07 -4.32 9.72
N LYS A 172 7.04 -4.21 11.05
CA LYS A 172 8.14 -3.63 11.81
C LYS A 172 8.38 -4.40 13.10
N LEU A 173 9.62 -4.77 13.33
CA LEU A 173 10.06 -5.41 14.56
C LEU A 173 10.89 -4.43 15.38
N LYS A 174 10.49 -4.24 16.64
CA LYS A 174 11.21 -3.39 17.61
C LYS A 174 11.64 -4.22 18.79
N ILE A 175 12.96 -4.26 19.04
CA ILE A 175 13.57 -4.98 20.17
C ILE A 175 14.47 -3.98 20.91
N GLY A 176 13.97 -3.43 22.02
CA GLY A 176 14.64 -2.35 22.73
C GLY A 176 14.80 -1.11 21.85
N ASN A 177 16.05 -0.70 21.61
CA ASN A 177 16.40 0.43 20.74
C ASN A 177 16.63 0.01 19.28
N TRP A 178 16.63 -1.30 18.99
CA TRP A 178 16.78 -1.78 17.63
C TRP A 178 15.43 -1.86 16.93
N GLU A 179 15.44 -1.50 15.66
CA GLU A 179 14.26 -1.38 14.85
C GLU A 179 14.56 -1.87 13.44
N PHE A 180 13.72 -2.77 12.96
CA PHE A 180 13.83 -3.35 11.63
C PHE A 180 12.49 -3.33 10.93
N GLU A 181 12.43 -2.65 9.80
CA GLU A 181 11.25 -2.53 8.96
C GLU A 181 11.42 -3.40 7.71
N ILE A 182 10.36 -4.12 7.37
CA ILE A 182 10.33 -5.02 6.21
C ILE A 182 9.44 -4.38 5.16
N CYS A 183 10.06 -3.85 4.11
CA CYS A 183 9.32 -3.37 2.95
C CYS A 183 8.70 -4.55 2.20
N ASP A 184 7.37 -4.62 2.21
CA ASP A 184 6.59 -5.68 1.58
C ASP A 184 5.72 -5.16 0.43
N ASP A 185 6.22 -4.14 -0.29
CA ASP A 185 5.57 -3.59 -1.50
C ASP A 185 5.31 -4.62 -2.61
N VAL A 186 6.06 -5.74 -2.58
CA VAL A 186 5.93 -6.87 -3.51
C VAL A 186 4.95 -7.94 -3.03
N ALA A 187 4.28 -7.72 -1.89
CA ALA A 187 3.27 -8.62 -1.37
C ALA A 187 2.02 -8.64 -2.28
N GLU A 188 1.15 -9.61 -1.99
CA GLU A 188 -0.13 -9.73 -2.69
C GLU A 188 -1.09 -8.58 -2.36
N GLU A 189 -2.08 -8.35 -3.24
CA GLU A 189 -2.95 -7.17 -3.22
C GLU A 189 -3.69 -6.97 -1.88
N ALA A 190 -4.07 -8.05 -1.18
CA ALA A 190 -4.73 -7.89 0.12
C ALA A 190 -3.87 -7.12 1.12
N PHE A 191 -2.54 -7.21 1.03
CA PHE A 191 -1.64 -6.51 1.93
C PHE A 191 -1.40 -5.08 1.44
N THR A 192 -1.03 -4.94 0.17
CA THR A 192 -0.60 -3.65 -0.39
C THR A 192 -1.74 -2.68 -0.68
N VAL A 193 -2.99 -3.16 -0.70
CA VAL A 193 -4.18 -2.34 -0.95
C VAL A 193 -5.13 -2.25 0.25
N TYR A 194 -5.26 -3.31 1.05
CA TYR A 194 -6.27 -3.34 2.12
C TYR A 194 -5.70 -3.27 3.53
N ASP A 195 -4.65 -4.04 3.87
CA ASP A 195 -4.12 -4.05 5.25
C ASP A 195 -3.31 -2.79 5.59
N HIS A 196 -2.29 -2.47 4.78
CA HIS A 196 -1.36 -1.37 5.07
C HIS A 196 -0.86 -0.69 3.79
N PRO A 197 -1.76 -0.08 2.99
CA PRO A 197 -1.40 0.46 1.69
C PRO A 197 -0.36 1.58 1.79
N LYS A 198 0.48 1.67 0.76
CA LYS A 198 1.35 2.82 0.52
C LYS A 198 0.52 3.95 -0.08
N VAL A 199 0.43 5.07 0.63
CA VAL A 199 -0.20 6.30 0.14
C VAL A 199 0.87 7.22 -0.40
N LEU A 200 0.69 7.71 -1.63
CA LEU A 200 1.56 8.69 -2.26
C LEU A 200 0.78 9.97 -2.52
N ILE A 201 1.37 11.11 -2.17
CA ILE A 201 0.79 12.43 -2.41
C ILE A 201 1.78 13.24 -3.23
N TYR A 202 1.32 13.71 -4.38
CA TYR A 202 2.06 14.60 -5.25
C TYR A 202 1.36 15.95 -5.35
N LYS A 203 2.15 17.02 -5.37
CA LYS A 203 1.70 18.39 -5.58
C LYS A 203 2.02 18.83 -7.00
N LYS A 204 1.07 19.49 -7.66
CA LYS A 204 1.29 20.13 -8.95
C LYS A 204 2.25 21.31 -8.80
N ILE A 205 3.28 21.38 -9.64
CA ILE A 205 4.35 22.42 -9.58
C ILE A 205 4.25 23.49 -10.67
N GLN A 206 3.31 23.36 -11.61
CA GLN A 206 3.05 24.29 -12.71
C GLN A 206 1.63 24.83 -12.65
#